data_AF-A0A1J0EK58-F1
#
_entry.id   AF-A0A1J0EK58-F1
#
_cell.length_a   1.000
_cell.length_b   1.000
_cell.length_c   1.000
_cell.angle_alpha   90.00
_cell.angle_beta   90.00
_cell.angle_gamma   90.00
#
_symmetry.space_group_name_H-M   'P 1'
#
loop_
_entity.id
_entity.type
_entity.pdbx_description
1 polymer ?
#
loop_
_entity_poly.entity_id
_entity_poly.type
_entity_poly.pdbx_seq_one_letter_code
_entity_poly.pdbx_strand_id
1 'polypeptide(L)'
;MEQTANEILQLLESNLYVLESEVLVREIKVTLSIESLNPTVGIKIWLEQTIDGPTYTYTLSHYFKTPTQAGAYVPGSRTHSTEKATLQAALSALTMHYPEAILKKHEPDESWLIPNQYY
;
A
#
# COMPACT_ATOMS: atom_id res chain seq x y z
N MET A 1 -9.95 24.68 12.06
CA MET A 1 -9.38 23.39 12.47
C MET A 1 -9.65 22.42 11.34
N GLU A 2 -8.64 21.70 10.90
CA GLU A 2 -8.81 20.61 9.92
C GLU A 2 -9.55 19.46 10.63
N GLN A 3 -10.60 18.92 10.02
CA GLN A 3 -11.32 17.77 10.56
C GLN A 3 -10.44 16.53 10.47
N THR A 4 -10.42 15.72 11.52
CA THR A 4 -9.69 14.46 11.55
C THR A 4 -10.41 13.41 10.70
N ALA A 5 -9.67 12.42 10.19
CA ALA A 5 -10.26 11.34 9.41
C ALA A 5 -11.34 10.55 10.18
N ASN A 6 -11.18 10.40 11.51
CA ASN A 6 -12.19 9.79 12.37
C ASN A 6 -13.50 10.60 12.40
N GLU A 7 -13.42 11.94 12.47
CA GLU A 7 -14.61 12.79 12.46
C GLU A 7 -15.34 12.72 11.12
N ILE A 8 -14.60 12.63 10.01
CA ILE A 8 -15.19 12.43 8.68
C ILE A 8 -15.88 11.06 8.58
N LEU A 9 -15.25 9.99 9.06
CA LEU A 9 -15.87 8.65 9.06
C LEU A 9 -17.17 8.62 9.87
N GLN A 10 -17.16 9.18 11.08
CA GLN A 10 -18.37 9.27 11.90
C GLN A 10 -19.50 10.05 11.21
N LEU A 11 -19.16 11.11 10.49
CA LEU A 11 -20.13 11.86 9.69
C LEU A 11 -20.71 11.00 8.56
N LEU A 12 -19.88 10.24 7.86
CA LEU A 12 -20.31 9.36 6.77
C LEU A 12 -21.20 8.23 7.31
N GLU A 13 -20.84 7.61 8.43
CA GLU A 13 -21.62 6.55 9.09
C GLU A 13 -22.98 7.02 9.61
N SER A 14 -23.12 8.31 9.92
CA SER A 14 -24.41 8.87 10.34
C SER A 14 -25.43 8.96 9.20
N ASN A 15 -25.00 8.77 7.95
CA ASN A 15 -25.87 8.84 6.77
C ASN A 15 -26.47 7.46 6.45
N LEU A 16 -27.79 7.36 6.50
CA LEU A 16 -28.55 6.12 6.24
C LEU A 16 -28.37 5.54 4.83
N TYR A 17 -27.82 6.30 3.88
CA TYR A 17 -27.55 5.86 2.51
C TYR A 17 -26.09 5.48 2.26
N VAL A 18 -25.22 5.57 3.27
CA VAL A 18 -23.82 5.14 3.18
C VAL A 18 -23.69 3.73 3.76
N LEU A 19 -23.25 2.78 2.94
CA LEU A 19 -23.06 1.38 3.36
C LEU A 19 -21.63 1.13 3.87
N GLU A 20 -20.65 1.66 3.16
CA GLU A 20 -19.22 1.53 3.46
C GLU A 20 -18.54 2.86 3.16
N SER A 21 -17.52 3.19 3.95
CA SER A 21 -16.72 4.40 3.76
C SER A 21 -15.29 4.19 4.22
N GLU A 22 -14.37 4.78 3.49
CA GLU A 22 -12.98 4.89 3.84
C GLU A 22 -12.51 6.34 3.63
N VAL A 23 -11.56 6.79 4.44
CA VAL A 23 -10.98 8.13 4.36
C VAL A 23 -9.48 7.99 4.13
N LEU A 24 -8.98 8.66 3.09
CA LEU A 24 -7.54 8.74 2.83
C LEU A 24 -6.87 9.53 3.96
N VAL A 25 -6.00 8.88 4.73
CA VAL A 25 -5.26 9.51 5.83
C VAL A 25 -3.86 9.94 5.42
N ARG A 26 -3.26 9.24 4.45
CA ARG A 26 -1.95 9.57 3.91
C ARG A 26 -1.84 9.21 2.45
N GLU A 27 -1.22 10.10 1.68
CA GLU A 27 -0.60 9.77 0.41
C GLU A 27 0.91 10.04 0.52
N ILE A 28 1.71 9.03 0.18
CA ILE A 28 3.15 9.02 0.38
C ILE A 28 3.80 8.65 -0.95
N LYS A 29 4.74 9.48 -1.40
CA LYS A 29 5.61 9.17 -2.53
C LYS A 29 6.96 8.73 -1.97
N VAL A 30 7.41 7.53 -2.32
CA VAL A 30 8.69 6.97 -1.89
C VAL A 30 9.54 6.58 -3.10
N THR A 31 10.81 6.96 -3.07
CA THR A 31 11.81 6.50 -4.04
C THR A 31 12.61 5.37 -3.40
N LEU A 32 12.55 4.19 -4.01
CA LEU A 32 13.32 3.03 -3.56
C LEU A 32 14.73 3.09 -4.17
N SER A 33 15.71 2.49 -3.49
CA SER A 33 17.07 2.33 -4.01
C SER A 33 17.36 0.84 -4.16
N ILE A 34 17.36 0.36 -5.41
CA ILE A 34 17.53 -1.05 -5.76
C ILE A 34 18.71 -1.14 -6.76
N GLU A 35 19.93 -1.19 -6.25
CA GLU A 35 21.17 -1.13 -7.05
C GLU A 35 21.14 0.04 -8.06
N SER A 36 21.10 -0.25 -9.37
CA SER A 36 21.04 0.73 -10.46
C SER A 36 19.65 1.35 -10.66
N LEU A 37 18.58 0.74 -10.14
CA LEU A 37 17.20 1.18 -10.33
C LEU A 37 16.71 2.00 -9.13
N ASN A 38 16.10 3.16 -9.40
CA ASN A 38 15.60 4.06 -8.36
C ASN A 38 14.12 4.42 -8.59
N PRO A 39 13.21 3.43 -8.52
CA PRO A 39 11.84 3.64 -8.91
C PRO A 39 11.10 4.46 -7.86
N THR A 40 10.21 5.33 -8.31
CA THR A 40 9.35 6.11 -7.42
C THR A 40 7.94 5.56 -7.44
N VAL A 41 7.45 5.18 -6.27
CA VAL A 41 6.13 4.56 -6.08
C VAL A 41 5.30 5.35 -5.06
N GLY A 42 4.00 5.38 -5.28
CA GLY A 42 3.01 5.90 -4.34
C GLY A 42 2.48 4.83 -3.39
N ILE A 43 2.18 5.25 -2.16
CA ILE A 43 1.48 4.50 -1.12
C ILE A 43 0.33 5.38 -0.63
N LYS A 44 -0.89 4.86 -0.69
CA LYS A 44 -2.07 5.46 -0.04
C LYS A 44 -2.41 4.64 1.19
N ILE A 45 -2.68 5.31 2.31
CA ILE A 45 -3.21 4.69 3.54
C ILE A 45 -4.61 5.24 3.77
N TRP A 46 -5.55 4.32 3.91
CA TRP A 46 -6.96 4.56 4.12
C TRP A 46 -7.32 4.12 5.53
N LEU A 47 -8.19 4.89 6.18
CA LEU A 47 -8.82 4.53 7.44
C LEU A 47 -10.25 4.11 7.14
N GLU A 48 -10.66 2.97 7.67
CA GLU A 48 -12.00 2.41 7.54
C GLU A 48 -12.49 2.05 8.95
N GLN A 49 -13.81 2.12 9.16
CA GLN A 49 -14.42 1.65 10.39
C GLN A 49 -14.98 0.25 10.18
N THR A 50 -14.58 -0.70 11.03
CA THR A 50 -15.12 -2.07 11.01
C THR A 50 -15.87 -2.37 12.31
N ILE A 51 -16.54 -3.52 12.33
CA ILE A 51 -17.22 -4.05 13.53
C ILE A 51 -16.22 -4.21 14.70
N ASP A 52 -14.97 -4.57 14.40
CA ASP A 52 -13.92 -4.83 15.39
C ASP A 52 -13.14 -3.56 15.79
N GLY A 53 -13.49 -2.40 15.21
CA GLY A 53 -12.85 -1.11 15.42
C GLY A 53 -12.24 -0.51 14.15
N PRO A 54 -11.60 0.67 14.26
CA PRO A 54 -10.95 1.31 13.13
C PRO A 54 -9.76 0.48 12.64
N THR A 55 -9.68 0.28 11.33
CA THR A 55 -8.58 -0.40 10.66
C THR A 55 -7.98 0.48 9.58
N TYR A 56 -6.74 0.16 9.20
CA TYR A 56 -5.98 0.89 8.22
C TYR A 56 -5.63 -0.04 7.08
N THR A 57 -5.93 0.38 5.86
CA THR A 57 -5.65 -0.38 4.64
C THR A 57 -4.70 0.41 3.75
N TYR A 58 -3.76 -0.24 3.06
CA TYR A 58 -2.93 0.44 2.06
C TYR A 58 -3.17 0.00 0.63
N THR A 59 -2.92 0.94 -0.28
CA THR A 59 -2.86 0.69 -1.72
C THR A 59 -1.52 1.19 -2.28
N LEU A 60 -0.88 0.37 -3.10
CA LEU A 60 0.40 0.68 -3.76
C LEU A 60 0.15 1.09 -5.20
N SER A 61 0.89 2.06 -5.71
CA SER A 61 0.82 2.46 -7.13
C SER A 61 1.32 1.37 -8.09
N HIS A 62 2.22 0.53 -7.60
CA HIS A 62 2.84 -0.53 -8.38
C HIS A 62 3.03 -1.76 -7.48
N TYR A 63 2.86 -2.93 -8.08
CA TYR A 63 3.31 -4.20 -7.52
C TYR A 63 4.66 -4.58 -8.12
N PHE A 64 5.50 -5.25 -7.35
CA PHE A 64 6.77 -5.75 -7.87
C PHE A 64 6.63 -7.18 -8.40
N LYS A 65 7.19 -7.42 -9.58
CA LYS A 65 7.32 -8.72 -10.23
C LYS A 65 8.76 -8.92 -10.71
N THR A 66 9.59 -9.54 -9.89
CA THR A 66 10.93 -9.93 -10.29
C THR A 66 10.89 -11.20 -11.16
N PRO A 67 11.97 -11.51 -11.90
CA PRO A 67 12.05 -12.73 -12.71
C PRO A 67 11.96 -14.04 -11.91
N THR A 68 12.17 -13.98 -10.59
CA THR A 68 12.12 -15.18 -9.72
C THR A 68 10.69 -15.55 -9.31
N GLN A 69 9.72 -14.68 -9.59
CA GLN A 69 8.33 -14.86 -9.18
C GLN A 69 7.46 -15.37 -10.34
N ALA A 70 6.49 -16.23 -10.02
CA ALA A 70 5.49 -16.67 -11.00
C ALA A 70 4.52 -15.55 -11.42
N GLY A 71 4.34 -14.53 -10.57
CA GLY A 71 3.44 -13.40 -10.78
C GLY A 71 3.85 -12.19 -9.93
N ALA A 72 3.19 -11.04 -10.15
CA ALA A 72 3.43 -9.87 -9.31
C ALA A 72 3.00 -10.15 -7.86
N TYR A 73 3.79 -9.66 -6.90
CA TYR A 73 3.43 -9.83 -5.50
C TYR A 73 2.27 -8.91 -5.12
N VAL A 74 1.13 -9.54 -4.86
CA VAL A 74 -0.04 -8.90 -4.25
C VAL A 74 -0.15 -9.44 -2.82
N PRO A 75 0.04 -8.58 -1.79
CA PRO A 75 -0.04 -9.00 -0.40
C PRO A 75 -1.41 -9.62 -0.07
N GLY A 76 -1.39 -10.76 0.65
CA GLY A 76 -2.62 -11.46 1.04
C GLY A 76 -3.47 -10.69 2.05
N SER A 77 -2.85 -9.89 2.92
CA SER A 77 -3.53 -8.92 3.79
C SER A 77 -2.90 -7.53 3.60
N ARG A 78 -3.75 -6.51 3.49
CA ARG A 78 -3.38 -5.10 3.40
C ARG A 78 -3.89 -4.27 4.57
N THR A 79 -4.65 -4.90 5.46
CA THR A 79 -5.39 -4.25 6.54
C THR A 79 -4.73 -4.56 7.87
N HIS A 80 -4.49 -3.51 8.67
CA HIS A 80 -3.86 -3.61 9.98
C HIS A 80 -4.51 -2.65 10.98
N SER A 81 -4.31 -2.91 12.28
CA SER A 81 -4.92 -2.11 13.35
C SER A 81 -4.31 -0.73 13.57
N THR A 82 -3.19 -0.40 12.91
CA THR A 82 -2.53 0.91 13.06
C THR A 82 -1.96 1.42 11.74
N GLU A 83 -1.92 2.75 11.56
CA GLU A 83 -1.27 3.41 10.41
C GLU A 83 0.19 2.96 10.28
N LYS A 84 0.92 2.88 11.40
CA LYS A 84 2.33 2.46 11.43
C LYS A 84 2.53 1.03 10.92
N ALA A 85 1.74 0.07 11.43
CA ALA A 85 1.83 -1.31 10.97
C ALA A 85 1.48 -1.43 9.48
N THR A 86 0.50 -0.66 9.03
CA THR A 86 0.07 -0.58 7.62
C THR A 86 1.18 -0.05 6.73
N LEU A 87 1.87 1.01 7.14
CA LEU A 87 3.03 1.54 6.41
C LEU A 87 4.20 0.54 6.39
N GLN A 88 4.48 -0.14 7.50
CA GLN A 88 5.51 -1.17 7.56
C GLN A 88 5.21 -2.34 6.61
N ALA A 89 3.95 -2.77 6.55
CA ALA A 89 3.50 -3.80 5.63
C ALA A 89 3.60 -3.34 4.17
N ALA A 90 3.21 -2.10 3.86
CA ALA A 90 3.35 -1.51 2.53
C ALA A 90 4.82 -1.49 2.06
N LEU A 91 5.74 -1.06 2.93
CA LEU A 91 7.18 -1.06 2.64
C LEU A 91 7.71 -2.49 2.46
N SER A 92 7.30 -3.42 3.32
CA SER A 92 7.70 -4.82 3.16
C SER A 92 7.23 -5.40 1.83
N ALA A 93 6.00 -5.11 1.41
CA ALA A 93 5.46 -5.57 0.15
C ALA A 93 6.23 -5.03 -1.07
N LEU A 94 6.67 -3.77 -1.02
CA LEU A 94 7.49 -3.16 -2.06
C LEU A 94 8.93 -3.74 -2.12
N THR A 95 9.43 -4.31 -1.02
CA THR A 95 10.86 -4.60 -0.86
C THR A 95 11.20 -6.09 -0.71
N MET A 96 10.22 -6.93 -0.40
CA MET A 96 10.42 -8.34 -0.03
C MET A 96 11.16 -9.19 -1.09
N HIS A 97 10.92 -8.94 -2.38
CA HIS A 97 11.32 -9.88 -3.44
C HIS A 97 12.58 -9.50 -4.21
N TYR A 98 13.04 -8.24 -4.14
CA TYR A 98 14.26 -7.86 -4.85
C TYR A 98 15.52 -8.57 -4.31
N PRO A 99 15.71 -8.83 -2.99
CA PRO A 99 16.96 -9.43 -2.51
C PRO A 99 17.25 -10.79 -3.14
N GLU A 100 16.22 -11.62 -3.36
CA GLU A 100 16.38 -12.92 -4.01
C GLU A 100 16.75 -12.78 -5.50
N ALA A 101 16.14 -11.84 -6.22
CA ALA A 101 16.43 -11.60 -7.62
C ALA A 101 17.87 -11.09 -7.83
N ILE A 102 18.33 -10.18 -6.96
CA ILE A 102 19.72 -9.70 -6.94
C ILE A 102 20.68 -10.84 -6.64
N LEU A 103 20.38 -11.68 -5.65
CA LEU A 103 21.21 -12.85 -5.30
C LEU A 103 21.37 -13.81 -6.49
N LYS A 104 20.32 -13.97 -7.31
CA LYS A 104 20.33 -14.77 -8.54
C LYS A 104 20.91 -14.04 -9.76
N LYS A 105 21.51 -12.86 -9.56
CA LYS A 105 22.16 -12.02 -10.58
C LYS A 105 21.20 -11.51 -11.67
N HIS A 106 19.93 -11.31 -11.34
CA HIS A 106 19.05 -10.56 -12.21
C HIS A 106 19.29 -9.06 -12.03
N GLU A 107 19.46 -8.34 -13.13
CA GLU A 107 19.62 -6.89 -13.12
C GLU A 107 18.26 -6.20 -12.89
N PRO A 108 18.17 -5.24 -11.96
CA PRO A 108 16.96 -4.43 -11.77
C PRO A 108 16.55 -3.70 -13.05
N ASP A 109 15.26 -3.79 -13.37
CA ASP A 109 14.68 -3.23 -14.59
C ASP A 109 13.31 -2.61 -14.28
N GLU A 110 12.94 -1.55 -15.02
CA GLU A 110 11.64 -0.88 -14.83
C GLU A 110 10.44 -1.81 -15.08
N SER A 111 10.59 -2.85 -15.90
CA SER A 111 9.57 -3.88 -16.11
C SER A 111 9.22 -4.69 -14.86
N TRP A 112 10.03 -4.60 -13.79
CA TRP A 112 9.70 -5.20 -12.50
C TRP A 112 8.54 -4.48 -11.82
N LEU A 113 8.25 -3.23 -12.20
CA LEU A 113 7.13 -2.46 -11.68
C LEU A 113 5.88 -2.69 -12.54
N ILE A 114 4.90 -3.35 -11.95
CA ILE A 114 3.60 -3.61 -12.57
C ILE A 114 2.60 -2.59 -12.02
N PRO A 115 2.07 -1.68 -12.86
CA PRO A 115 1.09 -0.68 -12.41
C PRO A 115 -0.12 -1.33 -11.76
N ASN A 116 -0.53 -0.80 -10.61
CA ASN A 116 -1.79 -1.17 -9.99
C ASN A 116 -2.92 -0.32 -10.59
N GLN A 117 -3.88 -0.97 -11.26
CA GLN A 117 -5.01 -0.30 -11.91
C GLN A 117 -5.99 0.33 -10.93
N TYR A 118 -5.90 -0.03 -9.64
CA TYR A 118 -6.78 0.43 -8.57
C TYR A 118 -6.09 1.43 -7.62
N TYR A 119 -4.98 2.04 -8.03
CA TYR A 119 -4.27 3.04 -7.22
C TYR A 119 -4.95 4.41 -7.21
#